data_AF-A0A9C8U2A9-F1
#
_entry.id   AF-A0A9C8U2A9-F1
#
_cell.length_a   1.000
_cell.length_b   1.000
_cell.length_c   1.000
_cell.angle_alpha   90.00
_cell.angle_beta   90.00
_cell.angle_gamma   90.00
#
_symmetry.space_group_name_H-M   'P 1'
#
loop_
_entity.id
_entity.type
_entity.pdbx_description
1 polymer ?
#
loop_
_entity_poly.entity_id
_entity_poly.type
_entity_poly.pdbx_seq_one_letter_code
_entity_poly.pdbx_strand_id
1 'polypeptide(L)'
;MANYMNLKLIYIRIKFNDMKPPHPVRHRNRIRKIAEAIKERFPEVNRPEKIKLKHIQWFSNYWLEAQGYSPSTRADYISSLKLLIEALGRSEHWLGSLGLKPKGAGGRPRASRVVKSKKYY
;
A
#
# COMPACT_ATOMS: atom_id res chain seq x y z
N MET A 1 -12.29 4.41 21.77
CA MET A 1 -10.99 4.03 21.17
C MET A 1 -11.21 3.70 19.69
N ALA A 2 -10.56 4.41 18.76
CA ALA A 2 -10.63 4.05 17.34
C ALA A 2 -10.00 2.66 17.15
N ASN A 3 -10.80 1.71 16.67
CA ASN A 3 -10.32 0.36 16.40
C ASN A 3 -9.48 0.42 15.11
N TYR A 4 -8.16 0.46 15.21
CA TYR A 4 -7.26 0.49 14.05
C TYR A 4 -7.10 -0.89 13.41
N MET A 5 -6.89 -0.94 12.09
CA MET A 5 -6.53 -2.18 11.41
C MET A 5 -5.10 -2.60 11.80
N ASN A 6 -4.90 -3.84 12.22
CA ASN A 6 -3.57 -4.34 12.58
C ASN A 6 -2.72 -4.58 11.31
N LEU A 7 -1.69 -3.74 11.11
CA LEU A 7 -0.81 -3.78 9.94
C LEU A 7 0.58 -4.37 10.24
N LYS A 8 0.78 -5.00 11.40
CA LYS A 8 2.10 -5.56 11.81
C LYS A 8 2.70 -6.48 10.75
N LEU A 9 1.89 -7.38 10.20
CA LEU A 9 2.34 -8.33 9.16
C LEU A 9 2.70 -7.62 7.85
N ILE A 10 2.01 -6.54 7.49
CA ILE A 10 2.35 -5.73 6.31
C ILE A 10 3.71 -5.06 6.50
N TYR A 11 3.94 -4.42 7.66
CA TYR A 11 5.18 -3.68 7.91
C TYR A 11 6.41 -4.57 8.00
N ILE A 12 6.30 -5.78 8.56
CA ILE A 12 7.43 -6.72 8.66
C ILE A 12 7.93 -7.13 7.27
N ARG A 13 7.03 -7.20 6.28
CA ARG A 13 7.36 -7.60 4.90
C ARG A 13 8.01 -6.48 4.09
N ILE A 14 7.82 -5.23 4.46
CA ILE A 14 8.41 -4.09 3.75
C ILE A 14 9.81 -3.83 4.31
N LYS A 15 10.82 -4.00 3.45
CA LYS A 15 12.21 -3.66 3.74
C LYS A 15 12.58 -2.38 3.03
N PHE A 16 13.20 -1.49 3.77
CA PHE A 16 13.68 -0.20 3.31
C PHE A 16 15.19 -0.26 3.31
N ASN A 17 15.77 -0.56 2.15
CA ASN A 17 17.21 -0.67 1.99
C ASN A 17 17.81 0.74 1.96
N ASP A 18 18.75 1.02 2.87
CA ASP A 18 19.51 2.27 2.96
C ASP A 18 18.69 3.57 3.11
N MET A 19 17.36 3.46 3.23
CA MET A 19 16.50 4.61 3.49
C MET A 19 16.50 4.95 4.97
N LYS A 20 17.04 6.12 5.27
CA LYS A 20 16.98 6.73 6.60
C LYS A 20 15.61 7.40 6.83
N PRO A 21 15.21 7.60 8.10
CA PRO A 21 14.11 8.50 8.43
C PRO A 21 14.27 9.85 7.72
N PRO A 22 13.18 10.48 7.24
CA PRO A 22 11.78 10.15 7.53
C PRO A 22 11.11 9.18 6.53
N HIS A 23 11.80 8.68 5.51
CA HIS A 23 11.16 7.99 4.37
C HIS A 23 10.41 6.70 4.74
N PRO A 24 10.97 5.77 5.55
CA PRO A 24 10.23 4.60 6.04
C PRO A 24 8.95 4.96 6.81
N VAL A 25 9.02 5.99 7.64
CA VAL A 25 7.91 6.47 8.48
C VAL A 25 6.80 7.02 7.60
N ARG A 26 7.13 7.81 6.56
CA ARG A 26 6.15 8.34 5.60
C ARG A 26 5.40 7.21 4.89
N HIS A 27 6.08 6.16 4.44
CA HIS A 27 5.41 5.01 3.84
C HIS A 27 4.48 4.29 4.82
N ARG A 28 4.92 4.04 6.06
CA ARG A 28 4.08 3.40 7.08
C ARG A 28 2.83 4.23 7.39
N ASN A 29 2.97 5.55 7.53
CA ASN A 29 1.86 6.46 7.78
C ASN A 29 0.85 6.49 6.63
N ARG A 30 1.32 6.50 5.38
CA ARG A 30 0.43 6.45 4.21
C ARG A 30 -0.28 5.10 4.10
N ILE A 31 0.41 3.98 4.34
CA ILE A 31 -0.21 2.65 4.37
C ILE A 31 -1.29 2.57 5.45
N ARG A 32 -1.01 3.14 6.63
CA ARG A 32 -1.99 3.24 7.72
C ARG A 32 -3.23 4.03 7.26
N LYS A 33 -3.03 5.21 6.69
CA LYS A 33 -4.11 6.07 6.22
C LYS A 33 -4.93 5.43 5.09
N ILE A 34 -4.29 4.69 4.18
CA ILE A 34 -4.97 3.87 3.16
C ILE A 34 -5.87 2.82 3.84
N ALA A 35 -5.34 2.05 4.80
CA ALA A 35 -6.09 1.00 5.49
C ALA A 35 -7.25 1.55 6.32
N GLU A 36 -7.06 2.71 6.96
CA GLU A 36 -8.10 3.43 7.70
C GLU A 36 -9.22 3.90 6.77
N ALA A 37 -8.89 4.56 5.66
CA ALA A 37 -9.88 5.00 4.68
C ALA A 37 -10.71 3.82 4.13
N ILE A 38 -10.05 2.69 3.84
CA ILE A 38 -10.74 1.47 3.40
C ILE A 38 -11.65 0.94 4.51
N LYS A 39 -11.18 0.85 5.75
CA LYS A 39 -11.98 0.32 6.87
C LYS A 39 -13.18 1.22 7.20
N GLU A 40 -13.00 2.53 7.11
CA GLU A 40 -14.06 3.52 7.32
C GLU A 40 -15.19 3.34 6.30
N ARG A 41 -14.84 3.14 5.02
CA ARG A 41 -15.83 2.88 3.97
C ARG A 41 -16.40 1.46 3.99
N PHE A 42 -15.59 0.47 4.36
CA PHE A 42 -15.90 -0.96 4.34
C PHE A 42 -15.58 -1.57 5.72
N PRO A 43 -16.46 -1.41 6.73
CA PRO A 43 -16.20 -1.86 8.10
C PRO A 43 -15.92 -3.36 8.24
N GLU A 44 -16.43 -4.17 7.31
CA GLU A 44 -16.18 -5.62 7.23
C GLU A 44 -14.70 -5.95 6.93
N VAL A 45 -13.98 -5.01 6.32
CA VAL A 45 -12.54 -5.07 6.02
C VAL A 45 -11.77 -4.63 7.27
N ASN A 46 -11.83 -5.46 8.30
CA ASN A 46 -11.21 -5.20 9.60
C ASN A 46 -9.78 -5.76 9.75
N ARG A 47 -9.29 -6.46 8.74
CA ARG A 47 -7.95 -7.06 8.69
C ARG A 47 -7.33 -6.87 7.30
N PRO A 48 -5.99 -6.73 7.17
CA PRO A 48 -5.34 -6.50 5.88
C PRO A 48 -5.65 -7.57 4.84
N GLU A 49 -5.79 -8.83 5.27
CA GLU A 49 -6.08 -9.99 4.40
C GLU A 49 -7.43 -9.87 3.69
N LYS A 50 -8.38 -9.12 4.26
CA LYS A 50 -9.70 -8.89 3.68
C LYS A 50 -9.71 -7.77 2.65
N ILE A 51 -8.61 -7.03 2.50
CA ILE A 51 -8.47 -6.06 1.42
C ILE A 51 -8.54 -6.83 0.10
N LYS A 52 -9.36 -6.32 -0.83
CA LYS A 52 -9.61 -6.87 -2.17
C LYS A 52 -9.38 -5.77 -3.19
N LEU A 53 -9.21 -6.16 -4.46
CA LEU A 53 -8.96 -5.24 -5.57
C LEU A 53 -9.98 -4.08 -5.62
N LYS A 54 -11.28 -4.37 -5.43
CA LYS A 54 -12.34 -3.36 -5.41
C LYS A 54 -12.13 -2.25 -4.37
N HIS A 55 -11.55 -2.57 -3.21
CA HIS A 55 -11.28 -1.56 -2.16
C HIS A 55 -10.12 -0.66 -2.57
N ILE A 56 -9.12 -1.23 -3.24
CA ILE A 56 -7.97 -0.48 -3.76
C ILE A 56 -8.39 0.43 -4.91
N GLN A 57 -9.23 -0.07 -5.84
CA GLN A 57 -9.81 0.73 -6.92
C GLN A 57 -10.65 1.89 -6.38
N TRP A 58 -11.49 1.62 -5.37
CA TRP A 58 -12.24 2.69 -4.71
C TRP A 58 -11.31 3.75 -4.11
N PHE A 59 -10.26 3.32 -3.40
CA PHE A 59 -9.29 4.23 -2.78
C PHE A 59 -8.59 5.10 -3.83
N SER A 60 -8.06 4.50 -4.90
CA SER A 60 -7.28 5.22 -5.91
C SER A 60 -8.13 6.15 -6.76
N ASN A 61 -9.35 5.72 -7.13
CA ASN A 61 -10.17 6.43 -8.11
C ASN A 61 -11.10 7.47 -7.47
N TYR A 62 -11.49 7.27 -6.21
CA TYR A 62 -12.46 8.15 -5.54
C TYR A 62 -11.87 8.82 -4.30
N TRP A 63 -11.40 8.04 -3.33
CA TRP A 63 -10.96 8.61 -2.06
C TRP A 63 -9.77 9.56 -2.25
N LEU A 64 -8.75 9.13 -3.00
CA LEU A 64 -7.53 9.92 -3.21
C LEU A 64 -7.79 11.21 -4.01
N GLU A 65 -8.68 11.14 -5.00
CA GLU A 65 -9.11 12.31 -5.79
C GLU A 65 -9.88 13.32 -4.92
N ALA A 66 -10.79 12.83 -4.07
CA ALA A 66 -11.60 13.66 -3.17
C ALA A 66 -10.78 14.41 -2.11
N GLN A 67 -9.54 13.99 -1.81
CA GLN A 67 -8.71 14.68 -0.81
C GLN A 67 -8.15 16.04 -1.27
N GLY A 68 -8.24 16.38 -2.56
CA GLY A 68 -7.68 17.64 -3.07
C GLY A 68 -6.15 17.73 -2.96
N TYR A 69 -5.45 16.60 -2.81
CA TYR A 69 -3.99 16.59 -2.69
C TYR A 69 -3.28 16.98 -3.98
N SER A 70 -2.10 17.59 -3.85
CA SER A 70 -1.22 17.87 -4.98
C SER A 70 -0.84 16.59 -5.75
N PRO A 71 -0.53 16.69 -7.05
CA PRO A 71 -0.11 15.53 -7.85
C PRO A 71 1.07 14.77 -7.25
N SER A 72 2.05 15.47 -6.65
CA SER A 72 3.19 14.87 -5.97
C SER A 72 2.77 14.04 -4.75
N THR A 73 1.86 14.57 -3.94
CA THR A 73 1.33 13.86 -2.77
C THR A 73 0.53 12.64 -3.19
N ARG A 74 -0.27 12.72 -4.27
CA ARG A 74 -0.99 11.58 -4.83
C ARG A 74 -0.03 10.48 -5.30
N ALA A 75 1.03 10.84 -6.02
CA ALA A 75 2.06 9.91 -6.47
C ALA A 75 2.76 9.19 -5.30
N ASP A 76 2.96 9.89 -4.19
CA ASP A 76 3.51 9.36 -2.94
C ASP A 76 2.57 8.34 -2.26
N TYR A 77 1.25 8.59 -2.29
CA TYR A 77 0.24 7.61 -1.87
C TYR A 77 0.23 6.40 -2.80
N ILE A 78 0.24 6.59 -4.11
CA ILE A 78 0.30 5.49 -5.08
C ILE A 78 1.56 4.64 -4.89
N SER A 79 2.71 5.25 -4.60
CA SER A 79 3.93 4.51 -4.27
C SER A 79 3.79 3.64 -3.02
N SER A 80 3.10 4.16 -2.00
CA SER A 80 2.85 3.42 -0.75
C SER A 80 1.78 2.33 -0.92
N LEU A 81 0.80 2.58 -1.79
CA LEU A 81 -0.24 1.64 -2.19
C LEU A 81 0.36 0.42 -2.91
N LYS A 82 1.34 0.63 -3.80
CA LYS A 82 2.08 -0.46 -4.45
C LYS A 82 2.77 -1.36 -3.41
N LEU A 83 3.44 -0.78 -2.42
CA LEU A 83 4.07 -1.54 -1.33
C LEU A 83 3.04 -2.35 -0.53
N LEU A 84 1.84 -1.79 -0.27
CA LEU A 84 0.76 -2.53 0.37
C LEU A 84 0.31 -3.73 -0.48
N ILE A 85 0.05 -3.52 -1.78
CA ILE A 85 -0.38 -4.59 -2.70
C ILE A 85 0.67 -5.70 -2.80
N GLU A 86 1.94 -5.34 -2.92
CA GLU A 86 3.07 -6.28 -2.90
C GLU A 86 3.12 -7.04 -1.56
N ALA A 87 2.95 -6.34 -0.43
CA ALA A 87 2.94 -6.94 0.91
C ALA A 87 1.72 -7.82 1.19
N LEU A 88 0.64 -7.68 0.40
CA LEU A 88 -0.50 -8.59 0.39
C LEU A 88 -0.27 -9.81 -0.51
N GLY A 89 0.82 -9.86 -1.29
CA GLY A 89 1.07 -10.93 -2.26
C GLY A 89 0.18 -10.85 -3.49
N ARG A 90 -0.42 -9.68 -3.79
CA ARG A 90 -1.42 -9.52 -4.87
C ARG A 90 -0.93 -8.75 -6.09
N SER A 91 0.38 -8.48 -6.16
CA SER A 91 0.97 -7.59 -7.17
C SER A 91 0.78 -8.06 -8.60
N GLU A 92 0.85 -9.37 -8.86
CA GLU A 92 0.83 -9.93 -10.22
C GLU A 92 -0.46 -9.61 -10.97
N HIS A 93 -1.62 -9.73 -10.31
CA HIS A 93 -2.91 -9.49 -10.96
C HIS A 93 -3.49 -8.10 -10.69
N TRP A 94 -3.19 -7.48 -9.54
CA TRP A 94 -3.86 -6.23 -9.18
C TRP A 94 -3.20 -4.99 -9.77
N LEU A 95 -1.87 -4.96 -9.88
CA LEU A 95 -1.19 -3.77 -10.38
C LEU A 95 -1.61 -3.46 -11.82
N GLY A 96 -1.72 -4.49 -12.68
CA GLY A 96 -2.22 -4.35 -14.05
C GLY A 96 -3.65 -3.79 -14.10
N SER A 97 -4.59 -4.34 -13.33
CA SER A 97 -5.97 -3.86 -13.27
C SER A 97 -6.13 -2.44 -12.70
N LEU A 98 -5.10 -1.90 -12.05
CA LEU A 98 -5.06 -0.53 -11.54
C LEU A 98 -4.33 0.42 -12.48
N GLY A 99 -3.89 -0.03 -13.67
CA GLY A 99 -3.03 0.75 -14.57
C GLY A 99 -1.64 1.05 -13.97
N LEU A 100 -1.29 0.36 -12.89
CA LEU A 100 -0.05 0.57 -12.15
C LEU A 100 1.02 -0.35 -12.70
N LYS A 101 2.11 0.24 -13.20
CA LYS A 101 3.29 -0.54 -13.55
C LYS A 101 3.98 -1.07 -12.28
N PRO A 102 4.40 -2.34 -12.24
CA PRO A 102 5.31 -2.82 -11.21
C PRO A 102 6.57 -1.95 -11.23
N LYS A 103 7.14 -1.65 -10.05
CA LYS A 103 8.35 -0.82 -9.98
C LYS A 103 9.57 -1.65 -10.44
N GLY A 104 9.93 -1.47 -11.72
CA GLY A 104 11.28 -1.64 -12.29
C GLY A 104 11.76 -3.06 -12.56
N ALA A 105 11.99 -3.34 -13.85
CA ALA A 105 12.88 -4.37 -14.39
C ALA A 105 14.25 -3.77 -14.81
N GLY A 106 14.70 -2.71 -14.12
CA GLY A 106 15.98 -2.04 -14.39
C GLY A 106 17.05 -2.39 -13.36
N GLY A 107 18.33 -2.16 -13.69
CA GLY A 107 19.49 -2.59 -12.89
C GLY A 107 19.73 -1.86 -11.56
N ARG A 108 19.01 -0.76 -11.25
CA ARG A 108 19.19 -0.04 -9.97
C ARG A 108 18.51 -0.79 -8.82
N PRO A 109 19.23 -1.11 -7.73
CA PRO A 109 18.64 -1.76 -6.56
C PRO A 109 17.47 -0.97 -5.97
N ARG A 110 16.44 -1.69 -5.51
CA ARG A 110 15.24 -1.07 -4.94
C ARG A 110 15.50 -0.52 -3.54
N ALA A 111 15.25 0.77 -3.34
CA ALA A 111 15.30 1.42 -2.02
C ALA A 111 14.20 0.93 -1.06
N SER A 112 13.08 0.44 -1.60
CA SER A 112 12.03 -0.24 -0.85
C SER A 112 11.59 -1.49 -1.58
N ARG A 113 11.49 -2.61 -0.86
CA ARG A 113 11.06 -3.90 -1.43
C ARG A 113 10.21 -4.67 -0.45
N VAL A 114 9.30 -5.49 -0.98
CA VAL A 114 8.56 -6.46 -0.17
C VAL A 114 9.26 -7.81 -0.23
N VAL A 115 9.47 -8.43 0.93
CA VAL A 115 9.97 -9.79 1.04
C VAL A 115 8.82 -10.77 0.87
N LYS A 116 8.99 -11.72 -0.07
CA LYS A 116 8.03 -12.82 -0.30
C LYS A 116 8.00 -13.73 0.93
N SER A 117 6.81 -14.16 1.34
CA SER A 117 6.60 -15.11 2.45
C SER A 117 5.55 -16.13 2.03
N LYS A 118 5.76 -17.40 2.39
CA LYS A 118 4.91 -18.56 2.02
C LYS A 118 3.43 -18.41 2.42
N LYS A 119 3.09 -17.51 3.35
CA LYS A 119 1.70 -17.33 3.84
C LYS A 119 0.75 -16.68 2.82
N TYR A 120 1.27 -16.01 1.80
CA TYR A 120 0.48 -15.22 0.84
C TYR A 120 0.80 -15.54 -0.63
N TYR A 121 1.58 -16.59 -0.87
CA TYR A 121 1.94 -17.12 -2.19
C TYR A 121 1.47 -18.56 -2.27
#